data_AF-A0A9E3SB06-F1
#
_entry.id   AF-A0A9E3SB06-F1
#
_cell.length_a   1.000
_cell.length_b   1.000
_cell.length_c   1.000
_cell.angle_alpha   90.00
_cell.angle_beta   90.00
_cell.angle_gamma   90.00
#
_symmetry.space_group_name_H-M   'P 1'
#
loop_
_entity.id
_entity.type
_entity.pdbx_description
1 polymer ?
#
loop_
_entity_poly.entity_id
_entity_poly.type
_entity_poly.pdbx_seq_one_letter_code
_entity_poly.pdbx_strand_id
1 'polypeptide(L)'
;MVKFSAPQNSIFAAMRFWVLLFCLTYSLSAAAQFSSVYRMDTLLSAQVNPQFSAINQAGTKLLFTASLDSQLYFYDFNTAVIQQFTNGAKTVGASCWSPDDETIVFVTHPEGQLKQQIFAGESSPIIPERAVKASAPQFNHEGNLLMFVGQRQSQQHTHIYTYDFKYDNLNQLTRDVVAENPRWSPSDELISYNTTDGLLKKIVLLNWYGAIYEEIKNDSLD
;
A
#
# COMPACT_ATOMS: atom_id res chain seq x y z
N MET A 1 -1.44 -68.84 46.61
CA MET A 1 -2.12 -67.91 45.69
C MET A 1 -1.60 -66.50 46.00
N VAL A 2 -0.63 -66.00 45.25
CA VAL A 2 0.01 -64.69 45.52
C VAL A 2 -0.79 -63.61 44.80
N LYS A 3 -1.33 -62.63 45.54
CA LYS A 3 -1.91 -61.40 44.99
C LYS A 3 -0.87 -60.29 45.08
N PHE A 4 -0.47 -59.73 43.94
CA PHE A 4 0.24 -58.46 43.88
C PHE A 4 -0.78 -57.32 43.87
N SER A 5 -0.64 -56.34 44.78
CA SER A 5 -1.32 -55.05 44.68
C SER A 5 -0.37 -54.04 44.04
N ALA A 6 -0.81 -53.37 42.98
CA ALA A 6 -0.11 -52.24 42.37
C ALA A 6 -0.47 -50.94 43.11
N PRO A 7 0.45 -49.97 43.25
CA PRO A 7 0.16 -48.70 43.92
C PRO A 7 -0.68 -47.79 43.00
N GLN A 8 -1.93 -47.53 43.37
CA GLN A 8 -2.85 -46.67 42.61
C GLN A 8 -2.48 -45.17 42.57
N ASN A 9 -1.40 -44.74 43.25
CA ASN A 9 -1.12 -43.31 43.46
C ASN A 9 -0.30 -42.63 42.34
N SER A 10 0.31 -43.36 41.40
CA SER A 10 1.17 -42.74 40.36
C SER A 10 0.41 -42.17 39.16
N ILE A 11 -0.76 -42.75 38.84
CA ILE A 11 -1.55 -42.37 37.65
C ILE A 11 -2.25 -41.02 37.86
N PHE A 12 -2.76 -40.76 39.07
CA PHE A 12 -3.45 -39.51 39.39
C PHE A 12 -2.52 -38.29 39.42
N ALA A 13 -1.25 -38.46 39.81
CA ALA A 13 -0.27 -37.38 39.82
C ALA A 13 0.16 -37.00 38.39
N ALA A 14 0.40 -37.99 37.53
CA ALA A 14 0.73 -37.77 36.13
C ALA A 14 -0.43 -37.09 35.38
N MET A 15 -1.68 -37.53 35.61
CA MET A 15 -2.86 -36.94 34.97
C MET A 15 -3.08 -35.48 35.38
N ARG A 16 -2.82 -35.12 36.65
CA ARG A 16 -2.88 -33.72 37.12
C ARG A 16 -1.84 -32.83 36.46
N PHE A 17 -0.63 -33.33 36.22
CA PHE A 17 0.43 -32.59 35.54
C PHE A 17 0.07 -32.30 34.08
N TRP A 18 -0.46 -33.28 33.36
CA TRP A 18 -0.88 -33.10 31.96
C TRP A 18 -2.11 -32.20 31.82
N VAL A 19 -3.08 -32.26 32.73
CA VAL A 19 -4.23 -31.35 32.73
C VAL A 19 -3.80 -29.91 32.99
N LEU A 20 -2.88 -29.68 33.95
CA LEU A 20 -2.34 -28.34 34.21
C LEU A 20 -1.52 -27.81 33.02
N LEU A 21 -0.68 -28.66 32.41
CA LEU A 21 0.08 -28.30 31.21
C LEU A 21 -0.85 -27.96 30.04
N PHE A 22 -1.90 -28.76 29.83
CA PHE A 22 -2.89 -28.51 28.78
C PHE A 22 -3.65 -27.21 29.04
N CYS A 23 -4.10 -26.95 30.27
CA CYS A 23 -4.74 -25.69 30.65
C CYS A 23 -3.83 -24.47 30.50
N LEU A 24 -2.54 -24.59 30.80
CA LEU A 24 -1.54 -23.53 30.57
C LEU A 24 -1.31 -23.27 29.08
N THR A 25 -1.23 -24.31 28.25
CA THR A 25 -1.11 -24.12 26.80
C THR A 25 -2.38 -23.56 26.16
N TYR A 26 -3.55 -23.97 26.65
CA TYR A 26 -4.84 -23.46 26.17
C TYR A 26 -5.07 -22.01 26.60
N SER A 27 -4.66 -21.62 27.82
CA SER A 27 -4.80 -20.25 28.30
C SER A 27 -3.86 -19.28 27.56
N LEU A 28 -2.64 -19.70 27.22
CA LEU A 28 -1.76 -18.90 26.34
C LEU A 28 -2.33 -18.76 24.92
N SER A 29 -2.88 -19.83 24.33
CA SER A 29 -3.51 -19.77 23.00
C SER A 29 -4.77 -18.92 22.97
N ALA A 30 -5.61 -19.02 24.01
CA ALA A 30 -6.82 -18.20 24.12
C ALA A 30 -6.46 -16.71 24.30
N ALA A 31 -5.49 -16.38 25.17
CA ALA A 31 -5.03 -15.01 25.35
C ALA A 31 -4.48 -14.39 24.05
N ALA A 32 -3.83 -15.19 23.19
CA ALA A 32 -3.39 -14.75 21.87
C ALA A 32 -4.57 -14.45 20.92
N GLN A 33 -5.60 -15.31 20.90
CA GLN A 33 -6.82 -15.11 20.09
C GLN A 33 -7.68 -13.94 20.57
N PHE A 34 -7.67 -13.61 21.86
CA PHE A 34 -8.42 -12.46 22.39
C PHE A 34 -7.76 -11.11 22.09
N SER A 35 -6.50 -11.06 21.66
CA SER A 35 -5.81 -9.80 21.35
C SER A 35 -6.11 -9.23 19.95
N SER A 36 -6.49 -10.07 18.99
CA SER A 36 -6.74 -9.64 17.61
C SER A 36 -8.10 -8.95 17.43
N VAL A 37 -9.09 -9.30 18.26
CA VAL A 37 -10.44 -8.71 18.21
C VAL A 37 -10.41 -7.25 18.68
N TYR A 38 -9.78 -6.96 19.81
CA TYR A 38 -9.61 -5.58 20.30
C TYR A 38 -8.78 -4.70 19.36
N ARG A 39 -7.86 -5.29 18.59
CA ARG A 39 -7.02 -4.55 17.63
C ARG A 39 -7.85 -3.89 16.52
N MET A 40 -8.93 -4.54 16.06
CA MET A 40 -9.71 -4.06 14.93
C MET A 40 -10.77 -3.01 15.29
N ASP A 41 -11.21 -2.94 16.55
CA ASP A 41 -12.21 -1.95 17.00
C ASP A 41 -11.74 -0.50 16.76
N THR A 42 -10.45 -0.24 16.95
CA THR A 42 -9.83 1.07 16.70
C THR A 42 -9.90 1.44 15.22
N LEU A 43 -9.67 0.48 14.32
CA LEU A 43 -9.72 0.71 12.88
C LEU A 43 -11.17 0.86 12.38
N LEU A 44 -12.11 0.08 12.92
CA LEU A 44 -13.53 0.12 12.56
C LEU A 44 -14.23 1.39 13.06
N SER A 45 -13.72 2.01 14.12
CA SER A 45 -14.21 3.30 14.64
C SER A 45 -13.58 4.51 13.96
N ALA A 46 -12.40 4.36 13.35
CA ALA A 46 -11.84 5.37 12.48
C ALA A 46 -12.69 5.48 11.20
N GLN A 47 -13.10 6.68 10.81
CA GLN A 47 -13.84 6.91 9.56
C GLN A 47 -12.90 6.80 8.34
N VAL A 48 -12.42 5.58 8.09
CA VAL A 48 -11.41 5.25 7.07
C VAL A 48 -11.98 5.39 5.67
N ASN A 49 -11.21 5.98 4.76
CA ASN A 49 -11.43 5.84 3.32
C ASN A 49 -10.52 4.71 2.77
N PRO A 50 -11.03 3.50 2.53
CA PRO A 50 -10.21 2.35 2.13
C PRO A 50 -9.73 2.44 0.67
N GLN A 51 -10.23 3.39 -0.13
CA GLN A 51 -9.88 3.49 -1.56
C GLN A 51 -8.38 3.74 -1.79
N PHE A 52 -7.66 4.24 -0.77
CA PHE A 52 -6.25 4.55 -0.87
C PHE A 52 -5.44 4.10 0.36
N SER A 53 -5.82 2.97 0.96
CA SER A 53 -5.02 2.39 2.05
C SER A 53 -3.90 1.49 1.51
N ALA A 54 -2.77 1.45 2.22
CA ALA A 54 -1.60 0.67 1.84
C ALA A 54 -0.91 0.08 3.07
N ILE A 55 -0.59 -1.22 3.02
CA ILE A 55 0.24 -1.86 4.04
C ILE A 55 1.71 -1.70 3.61
N ASN A 56 2.58 -1.42 4.57
CA ASN A 56 4.03 -1.34 4.34
C ASN A 56 4.63 -2.73 4.05
N GLN A 57 5.86 -2.82 3.54
CA GLN A 57 6.47 -4.09 3.15
C GLN A 57 6.64 -5.05 4.32
N ALA A 58 6.97 -4.55 5.51
CA ALA A 58 7.07 -5.37 6.72
C ALA A 58 5.70 -5.90 7.22
N GLY A 59 4.57 -5.44 6.69
CA GLY A 59 3.24 -5.87 7.14
C GLY A 59 2.84 -5.36 8.52
N THR A 60 3.54 -4.35 9.05
CA THR A 60 3.40 -3.86 10.42
C THR A 60 2.57 -2.58 10.54
N LYS A 61 2.37 -1.85 9.44
CA LYS A 61 1.63 -0.59 9.41
C LYS A 61 0.68 -0.52 8.24
N LEU A 62 -0.52 -0.01 8.49
CA LEU A 62 -1.51 0.35 7.48
C LEU A 62 -1.57 1.87 7.37
N LEU A 63 -1.19 2.41 6.21
CA LEU A 63 -1.44 3.80 5.84
C LEU A 63 -2.87 3.93 5.32
N PHE A 64 -3.57 4.98 5.72
CA PHE A 64 -4.91 5.29 5.22
C PHE A 64 -5.20 6.79 5.33
N THR A 65 -6.22 7.24 4.59
CA THR A 65 -6.73 8.61 4.69
C THR A 65 -8.01 8.63 5.51
N ALA A 66 -8.12 9.55 6.47
CA ALA A 66 -9.35 9.74 7.23
C ALA A 66 -10.33 10.65 6.47
N SER A 67 -11.61 10.27 6.46
CA SER A 67 -12.65 10.94 5.68
C SER A 67 -13.00 12.34 6.16
N LEU A 68 -12.74 12.64 7.44
CA LEU A 68 -13.15 13.89 8.09
C LEU A 68 -12.24 15.07 7.76
N ASP A 69 -10.93 14.84 7.72
CA ASP A 69 -9.91 15.89 7.61
C ASP A 69 -9.02 15.75 6.37
N SER A 70 -9.16 14.65 5.63
CA SER A 70 -8.32 14.32 4.47
C SER A 70 -6.82 14.31 4.82
N GLN A 71 -6.49 13.84 6.02
CA GLN A 71 -5.11 13.64 6.47
C GLN A 71 -4.72 12.17 6.37
N LEU A 72 -3.42 11.92 6.28
CA LEU A 72 -2.86 10.57 6.34
C LEU A 72 -2.63 10.15 7.78
N TYR A 73 -2.92 8.90 8.03
CA TYR A 73 -2.73 8.23 9.29
C TYR A 73 -2.09 6.87 9.04
N PHE A 74 -1.31 6.39 10.00
CA PHE A 74 -0.96 4.99 10.05
C PHE A 74 -1.55 4.31 11.28
N TYR A 75 -1.99 3.09 11.07
CA TYR A 75 -2.34 2.14 12.13
C TYR A 75 -1.20 1.14 12.27
N ASP A 76 -0.63 1.05 13.47
CA ASP A 76 0.41 0.07 13.80
C ASP A 76 -0.24 -1.22 14.30
N PHE A 77 -0.05 -2.32 13.56
CA PHE A 77 -0.64 -3.63 13.89
C PHE A 77 -0.04 -4.25 15.16
N ASN A 78 1.17 -3.85 15.57
CA ASN A 78 1.84 -4.37 16.76
C ASN A 78 1.30 -3.70 18.02
N THR A 79 1.11 -2.39 17.98
CA THR A 79 0.69 -1.61 19.16
C THR A 79 -0.80 -1.30 19.20
N ALA A 80 -1.54 -1.52 18.10
CA ALA A 80 -2.94 -1.15 17.94
C ALA A 80 -3.19 0.38 18.02
N VAL A 81 -2.20 1.18 17.66
CA VAL A 81 -2.26 2.65 17.78
C VAL A 81 -2.45 3.28 16.41
N ILE A 82 -3.36 4.25 16.33
CA ILE A 82 -3.48 5.16 15.19
C ILE A 82 -2.65 6.42 15.48
N GLN A 83 -1.81 6.82 14.54
CA GLN A 83 -1.06 8.06 14.59
C GLN A 83 -1.28 8.87 13.31
N GLN A 84 -1.45 10.17 13.47
CA GLN A 84 -1.52 11.09 12.33
C GLN A 84 -0.13 11.25 11.73
N PHE A 85 -0.03 11.10 10.41
CA PHE A 85 1.21 11.24 9.67
C PHE A 85 1.40 12.66 9.13
N THR A 86 0.34 13.27 8.58
CA THR A 86 0.41 14.62 8.00
C THR A 86 -0.30 15.64 8.86
N ASN A 87 0.32 16.80 9.06
CA ASN A 87 -0.28 17.96 9.72
C ASN A 87 -0.24 19.17 8.76
N GLY A 88 -1.28 19.38 7.95
CA GLY A 88 -1.33 20.52 7.04
C GLY A 88 -2.28 20.40 5.85
N ALA A 89 -1.81 20.82 4.66
CA ALA A 89 -2.60 20.85 3.42
C ALA A 89 -3.31 19.50 3.16
N LYS A 90 -4.56 19.57 2.66
CA LYS A 90 -5.39 18.39 2.44
C LYS A 90 -4.68 17.38 1.52
N THR A 91 -4.59 16.14 1.98
CA THR A 91 -4.07 15.02 1.21
C THR A 91 -5.22 14.35 0.46
N VAL A 92 -5.05 14.08 -0.84
CA VAL A 92 -6.14 13.60 -1.71
C VAL A 92 -6.11 12.08 -1.88
N GLY A 93 -5.83 11.36 -0.79
CA GLY A 93 -5.99 9.91 -0.76
C GLY A 93 -4.80 9.13 -1.31
N ALA A 94 -4.33 9.40 -2.53
CA ALA A 94 -3.33 8.55 -3.17
C ALA A 94 -1.94 8.65 -2.49
N SER A 95 -1.53 7.58 -1.81
CA SER A 95 -0.25 7.46 -1.13
C SER A 95 0.35 6.06 -1.27
N CYS A 96 1.66 5.93 -1.12
CA CYS A 96 2.37 4.66 -1.11
C CYS A 96 3.59 4.69 -0.18
N TRP A 97 3.99 3.52 0.31
CA TRP A 97 5.24 3.31 1.04
C TRP A 97 6.39 3.11 0.05
N SER A 98 7.58 3.60 0.40
CA SER A 98 8.82 3.13 -0.19
C SER A 98 9.08 1.68 0.24
N PRO A 99 9.84 0.90 -0.57
CA PRO A 99 10.12 -0.49 -0.24
C PRO A 99 10.93 -0.72 1.04
N ASP A 100 11.65 0.30 1.51
CA ASP A 100 12.41 0.29 2.76
C ASP A 100 11.55 0.63 4.00
N ASP A 101 10.26 0.91 3.84
CA ASP A 101 9.32 1.34 4.88
C ASP A 101 9.68 2.67 5.59
N GLU A 102 10.65 3.43 5.08
CA GLU A 102 11.13 4.68 5.70
C GLU A 102 10.40 5.91 5.17
N THR A 103 9.93 5.86 3.92
CA THR A 103 9.35 7.00 3.22
C THR A 103 7.91 6.73 2.81
N ILE A 104 7.05 7.73 3.00
CA ILE A 104 5.72 7.75 2.43
C ILE A 104 5.69 8.83 1.36
N VAL A 105 5.16 8.44 0.20
CA VAL A 105 4.88 9.36 -0.90
C VAL A 105 3.38 9.59 -0.98
N PHE A 106 2.95 10.84 -1.11
CA PHE A 106 1.53 11.18 -1.13
C PHE A 106 1.21 12.39 -2.00
N VAL A 107 -0.04 12.43 -2.46
CA VAL A 107 -0.57 13.50 -3.30
C VAL A 107 -1.35 14.50 -2.47
N THR A 108 -0.91 15.74 -2.45
CA THR A 108 -1.60 16.86 -1.80
C THR A 108 -2.41 17.67 -2.80
N HIS A 109 -3.44 18.35 -2.32
CA HIS A 109 -4.11 19.42 -3.05
C HIS A 109 -4.08 20.68 -2.18
N PRO A 110 -3.00 21.47 -2.28
CA PRO A 110 -2.84 22.66 -1.46
C PRO A 110 -4.00 23.64 -1.70
N GLU A 111 -4.56 24.17 -0.63
CA GLU A 111 -5.70 25.08 -0.70
C GLU A 111 -5.34 26.33 -1.52
N GLY A 112 -6.21 26.69 -2.47
CA GLY A 112 -5.97 27.78 -3.41
C GLY A 112 -5.03 27.45 -4.58
N GLN A 113 -4.46 26.23 -4.64
CA GLN A 113 -3.67 25.77 -5.79
C GLN A 113 -4.46 24.83 -6.69
N LEU A 114 -4.37 25.06 -8.00
CA LEU A 114 -5.05 24.26 -9.03
C LEU A 114 -4.35 22.91 -9.31
N LYS A 115 -3.27 22.57 -8.59
CA LYS A 115 -2.34 21.48 -8.95
C LYS A 115 -2.17 20.50 -7.80
N GLN A 116 -2.34 19.21 -8.11
CA GLN A 116 -1.95 18.11 -7.25
C GLN A 116 -0.44 17.93 -7.29
N GLN A 117 0.19 17.79 -6.13
CA GLN A 117 1.64 17.67 -5.99
C GLN A 117 2.00 16.40 -5.23
N ILE A 118 3.04 15.70 -5.69
CA ILE A 118 3.61 14.56 -4.98
C ILE A 118 4.66 15.05 -3.99
N PHE A 119 4.54 14.60 -2.74
CA PHE A 119 5.50 14.81 -1.65
C PHE A 119 6.14 13.48 -1.25
N ALA A 120 7.39 13.53 -0.80
CA ALA A 120 8.04 12.47 -0.04
C ALA A 120 8.27 12.99 1.39
N GLY A 121 7.63 12.38 2.38
CA GLY A 121 7.63 12.93 3.75
C GLY A 121 7.00 14.33 3.83
N GLU A 122 7.41 15.14 4.81
CA GLU A 122 6.72 16.40 5.13
C GLU A 122 7.33 17.69 4.54
N SER A 123 8.53 17.64 3.95
CA SER A 123 9.34 18.86 3.79
C SER A 123 9.28 19.54 2.41
N SER A 124 9.07 18.82 1.30
CA SER A 124 9.00 19.41 -0.05
C SER A 124 8.37 18.48 -1.09
N PRO A 125 7.74 19.01 -2.16
CA PRO A 125 7.26 18.17 -3.24
C PRO A 125 8.45 17.59 -4.03
N ILE A 126 8.32 16.34 -4.48
CA ILE A 126 9.34 15.63 -5.28
C ILE A 126 9.56 16.33 -6.64
N ILE A 127 8.54 17.05 -7.12
CA ILE A 127 8.54 17.67 -8.44
C ILE A 127 7.98 19.10 -8.37
N PRO A 128 8.63 20.04 -7.65
CA PRO A 128 8.07 21.38 -7.40
C PRO A 128 7.92 22.19 -8.69
N GLU A 129 8.93 22.15 -9.55
CA GLU A 129 9.07 23.11 -10.66
C GLU A 129 8.54 22.58 -11.99
N ARG A 130 8.26 21.28 -12.11
CA ARG A 130 7.99 20.65 -13.42
C ARG A 130 6.51 20.70 -13.84
N ALA A 131 5.65 21.38 -13.07
CA ALA A 131 4.25 21.70 -13.39
C ALA A 131 3.38 20.52 -13.87
N VAL A 132 3.64 19.30 -13.38
CA VAL A 132 2.85 18.11 -13.67
C VAL A 132 1.85 17.89 -12.53
N LYS A 133 0.55 17.86 -12.85
CA LYS A 133 -0.46 17.37 -11.89
C LYS A 133 -0.28 15.87 -11.78
N ALA A 134 -0.13 15.35 -10.57
CA ALA A 134 0.26 13.97 -10.38
C ALA A 134 -0.70 13.21 -9.45
N SER A 135 -0.97 11.95 -9.78
CA SER A 135 -1.86 11.06 -9.05
C SER A 135 -1.36 9.61 -9.11
N ALA A 136 -1.90 8.76 -8.22
CA ALA A 136 -1.57 7.32 -8.15
C ALA A 136 -0.06 7.01 -8.12
N PRO A 137 0.71 7.54 -7.14
CA PRO A 137 2.13 7.25 -7.02
C PRO A 137 2.39 5.78 -6.64
N GLN A 138 3.43 5.17 -7.20
CA GLN A 138 3.89 3.81 -6.94
C GLN A 138 5.41 3.70 -7.06
N PHE A 139 6.07 3.24 -6.00
CA PHE A 139 7.48 2.85 -6.12
C PHE A 139 7.61 1.55 -6.92
N ASN A 140 8.73 1.41 -7.62
CA ASN A 140 9.18 0.11 -8.07
C ASN A 140 9.72 -0.70 -6.86
N HIS A 141 9.94 -2.01 -7.02
CA HIS A 141 10.35 -2.87 -5.91
C HIS A 141 11.74 -2.50 -5.35
N GLU A 142 12.65 -2.01 -6.20
CA GLU A 142 13.99 -1.53 -5.77
C GLU A 142 13.96 -0.13 -5.11
N GLY A 143 12.84 0.62 -5.21
CA GLY A 143 12.65 1.92 -4.55
C GLY A 143 13.37 3.10 -5.20
N ASN A 144 14.13 2.90 -6.28
CA ASN A 144 14.86 3.94 -6.98
C ASN A 144 14.01 4.73 -8.00
N LEU A 145 12.83 4.22 -8.38
CA LEU A 145 11.90 4.86 -9.30
C LEU A 145 10.53 5.05 -8.64
N LEU A 146 9.96 6.24 -8.85
CA LEU A 146 8.55 6.52 -8.55
C LEU A 146 7.76 6.66 -9.85
N MET A 147 6.82 5.76 -10.08
CA MET A 147 5.84 5.87 -11.15
C MET A 147 4.61 6.64 -10.68
N PHE A 148 4.00 7.42 -11.57
CA PHE A 148 2.72 8.09 -11.30
C PHE A 148 1.99 8.43 -12.59
N VAL A 149 0.69 8.70 -12.47
CA VAL A 149 -0.11 9.28 -13.55
C VAL A 149 0.04 10.79 -13.49
N GLY A 150 0.45 11.39 -14.62
CA GLY A 150 0.75 12.81 -14.71
C GLY A 150 0.01 13.51 -15.86
N GLN A 151 -0.32 14.78 -15.66
CA GLN A 151 -0.85 15.66 -16.72
C GLN A 151 -0.21 17.03 -16.64
N ARG A 152 0.47 17.45 -17.72
CA ARG A 152 0.94 18.83 -17.89
C ARG A 152 -0.20 19.73 -18.35
N GLN A 153 -0.15 21.01 -17.99
CA GLN A 153 -1.18 21.98 -18.38
C GLN A 153 -1.35 22.12 -19.91
N SER A 154 -0.28 21.90 -20.68
CA SER A 154 -0.31 21.91 -22.14
C SER A 154 -0.85 20.62 -22.76
N GLN A 155 -1.11 19.57 -21.97
CA GLN A 155 -1.54 18.26 -22.43
C GLN A 155 -3.02 18.02 -22.11
N GLN A 156 -3.76 17.51 -23.09
CA GLN A 156 -5.16 17.14 -22.91
C GLN A 156 -5.34 15.80 -22.19
N HIS A 157 -4.36 14.90 -22.32
CA HIS A 157 -4.43 13.54 -21.81
C HIS A 157 -3.54 13.33 -20.59
N THR A 158 -3.86 12.32 -19.79
CA THR A 158 -3.00 11.80 -18.73
C THR A 158 -1.98 10.83 -19.31
N HIS A 159 -0.76 10.87 -18.79
CA HIS A 159 0.34 10.03 -19.21
C HIS A 159 1.01 9.36 -18.01
N ILE A 160 1.80 8.33 -18.27
CA ILE A 160 2.62 7.67 -17.26
C ILE A 160 3.95 8.40 -17.20
N TYR A 161 4.37 8.70 -15.99
CA TYR A 161 5.67 9.28 -15.70
C TYR A 161 6.43 8.38 -14.74
N THR A 162 7.75 8.43 -14.82
CA THR A 162 8.65 7.93 -13.79
C THR A 162 9.58 9.04 -13.32
N TYR A 163 9.81 9.10 -12.02
CA TYR A 163 10.81 9.93 -11.40
C TYR A 163 11.94 9.06 -10.87
N ASP A 164 13.16 9.34 -11.30
CA ASP A 164 14.37 8.68 -10.86
C ASP A 164 15.03 9.50 -9.76
N PHE A 165 15.05 8.96 -8.54
CA PHE A 165 15.61 9.64 -7.37
C PHE A 165 17.14 9.77 -7.44
N LYS A 166 17.82 8.87 -8.16
CA LYS A 166 19.29 8.86 -8.26
C LYS A 166 19.79 9.97 -9.18
N TYR A 167 19.10 10.22 -10.27
CA TYR A 167 19.50 11.20 -11.28
C TYR A 167 18.67 12.49 -11.28
N ASP A 168 17.72 12.62 -10.35
CA ASP A 168 16.71 13.70 -10.33
C ASP A 168 16.08 13.91 -11.71
N ASN A 169 15.65 12.82 -12.33
CA ASN A 169 15.17 12.83 -13.70
C ASN A 169 13.68 12.49 -13.76
N LEU A 170 12.90 13.32 -14.46
CA LEU A 170 11.49 13.10 -14.73
C LEU A 170 11.30 12.63 -16.17
N ASN A 171 10.89 11.38 -16.34
CA ASN A 171 10.65 10.77 -17.64
C ASN A 171 9.14 10.69 -17.90
N GLN A 172 8.71 11.11 -19.09
CA GLN A 172 7.37 10.84 -19.60
C GLN A 172 7.42 9.59 -20.47
N LEU A 173 6.77 8.50 -20.03
CA LEU A 173 6.85 7.20 -20.69
C LEU A 173 5.82 7.04 -21.80
N THR A 174 4.64 7.65 -21.68
CA THR A 174 3.58 7.60 -22.71
C THR A 174 3.31 8.95 -23.34
N ARG A 175 2.94 8.96 -24.62
CA ARG A 175 2.60 10.16 -25.40
C ARG A 175 1.34 9.92 -26.21
N ASP A 176 0.54 10.97 -26.37
CA ASP A 176 -0.65 11.01 -27.24
C ASP A 176 -1.72 9.93 -26.96
N VAL A 177 -1.69 9.34 -25.77
CA VAL A 177 -2.66 8.36 -25.27
C VAL A 177 -3.18 8.77 -23.90
N VAL A 178 -4.39 8.32 -23.55
CA VAL A 178 -4.91 8.40 -22.19
C VAL A 178 -4.43 7.16 -21.44
N ALA A 179 -3.42 7.31 -20.58
CA ALA A 179 -2.85 6.21 -19.82
C ALA A 179 -3.35 6.26 -18.36
N GLU A 180 -3.89 5.13 -17.89
CA GLU A 180 -4.51 5.00 -16.57
C GLU A 180 -4.12 3.70 -15.87
N ASN A 181 -4.24 3.72 -14.54
CA ASN A 181 -4.03 2.56 -13.66
C ASN A 181 -2.72 1.78 -13.92
N PRO A 182 -1.57 2.47 -13.97
CA PRO A 182 -0.32 1.78 -14.24
C PRO A 182 0.06 0.85 -13.09
N ARG A 183 0.82 -0.21 -13.40
CA ARG A 183 1.38 -1.16 -12.43
C ARG A 183 2.75 -1.66 -12.86
N TRP A 184 3.69 -1.73 -11.92
CA TRP A 184 4.97 -2.41 -12.10
C TRP A 184 4.77 -3.93 -12.20
N SER A 185 5.53 -4.57 -13.08
CA SER A 185 5.74 -6.01 -13.03
C SER A 185 6.58 -6.40 -11.81
N PRO A 186 6.50 -7.66 -11.32
CA PRO A 186 7.29 -8.11 -10.18
C PRO A 186 8.81 -8.00 -10.37
N SER A 187 9.30 -7.99 -11.61
CA SER A 187 10.72 -7.84 -11.94
C SER A 187 11.16 -6.39 -12.17
N ASP A 188 10.27 -5.40 -12.03
CA ASP A 188 10.49 -3.99 -12.38
C ASP A 188 10.82 -3.70 -13.86
N GLU A 189 10.82 -4.71 -14.73
CA GLU A 189 11.22 -4.55 -16.14
C GLU A 189 10.10 -3.98 -17.01
N LEU A 190 8.85 -4.34 -16.69
CA LEU A 190 7.65 -3.92 -17.41
C LEU A 190 6.73 -3.09 -16.53
N ILE A 191 5.96 -2.23 -17.20
CA ILE A 191 4.82 -1.50 -16.65
C ILE A 191 3.59 -1.86 -17.50
N SER A 192 2.50 -2.25 -16.86
CA SER A 192 1.20 -2.39 -17.51
C SER A 192 0.36 -1.14 -17.30
N TYR A 193 -0.51 -0.80 -18.26
CA TYR A 193 -1.50 0.26 -18.10
C TYR A 193 -2.72 0.05 -18.99
N ASN A 194 -3.82 0.71 -18.61
CA ASN A 194 -5.03 0.75 -19.41
C ASN A 194 -5.03 2.01 -20.29
N THR A 195 -5.44 1.84 -21.55
CA THR A 195 -5.68 2.96 -22.47
C THR A 195 -6.98 2.76 -23.22
N THR A 196 -7.57 3.88 -23.63
CA THR A 196 -8.74 3.89 -24.49
C THR A 196 -8.41 4.54 -25.83
N ASP A 197 -8.80 3.88 -26.91
CA ASP A 197 -8.69 4.34 -28.29
C ASP A 197 -10.09 4.33 -28.91
N GLY A 198 -10.77 5.49 -28.87
CA GLY A 198 -12.20 5.59 -29.18
C GLY A 198 -13.05 4.79 -28.18
N LEU A 199 -13.65 3.69 -28.64
CA LEU A 199 -14.45 2.78 -27.79
C LEU A 199 -13.65 1.54 -27.33
N LEU A 200 -12.45 1.33 -27.86
CA LEU A 200 -11.64 0.16 -27.54
C LEU A 200 -10.81 0.40 -26.28
N LYS A 201 -10.98 -0.48 -25.30
CA LYS A 201 -10.09 -0.56 -24.14
C LYS A 201 -8.97 -1.55 -24.42
N LYS A 202 -7.74 -1.15 -24.16
CA LYS A 202 -6.54 -1.96 -24.33
C LYS A 202 -5.75 -2.00 -23.03
N ILE A 203 -5.09 -3.12 -22.79
CA ILE A 203 -4.01 -3.21 -21.81
C ILE A 203 -2.71 -3.16 -22.59
N VAL A 204 -1.79 -2.28 -22.20
CA VAL A 204 -0.50 -2.15 -22.86
C VAL A 204 0.60 -2.45 -21.85
N LEU A 205 1.57 -3.25 -22.28
CA LEU A 205 2.82 -3.51 -21.58
C LEU A 205 3.91 -2.66 -22.24
N LEU A 206 4.57 -1.80 -21.44
CA LEU A 206 5.78 -1.10 -21.86
C LEU A 206 6.95 -1.53 -20.98
N ASN A 207 8.16 -1.44 -21.52
CA ASN A 207 9.37 -1.50 -20.72
C ASN A 207 9.43 -0.31 -19.75
N TRP A 208 10.12 -0.46 -18.62
CA TRP A 208 10.28 0.61 -17.62
C TRP A 208 10.86 1.93 -18.19
N TYR A 209 11.58 1.85 -19.32
CA TYR A 209 12.16 3.00 -20.03
C TYR A 209 11.29 3.56 -21.17
N GLY A 210 10.06 3.06 -21.37
CA GLY A 210 9.07 3.68 -22.28
C GLY A 210 8.80 2.96 -23.60
N ALA A 211 9.58 1.95 -23.98
CA ALA A 211 9.33 1.22 -25.23
C ALA A 211 8.17 0.24 -25.09
N ILE A 212 7.19 0.29 -25.99
CA ILE A 212 6.07 -0.66 -26.02
C ILE A 212 6.62 -2.07 -26.22
N TYR A 213 6.24 -2.97 -25.32
CA TYR A 213 6.55 -4.40 -25.39
C TYR A 213 5.41 -5.15 -26.09
N GLU A 214 4.16 -4.93 -25.66
CA GLU A 214 2.98 -5.62 -26.17
C GLU A 214 1.70 -4.80 -25.98
N GLU A 215 0.76 -4.90 -26.92
CA GLU A 215 -0.61 -4.39 -26.75
C GLU A 215 -1.61 -5.55 -26.74
N ILE A 216 -2.30 -5.72 -25.62
CA ILE A 216 -3.36 -6.70 -25.45
C ILE A 216 -4.68 -6.00 -25.72
N LYS A 217 -5.34 -6.41 -26.81
CA LYS A 217 -6.65 -5.91 -27.18
C LYS A 217 -7.71 -6.83 -26.59
N ASN A 218 -8.82 -6.24 -26.14
CA ASN A 218 -10.01 -7.03 -25.89
C ASN A 218 -10.60 -7.36 -27.27
N ASP A 219 -10.14 -8.46 -27.85
CA ASP A 219 -10.78 -8.99 -29.05
C ASP A 219 -12.23 -9.27 -28.68
N SER A 220 -13.16 -8.71 -29.46
CA SER A 220 -14.58 -9.00 -29.35
C SER A 220 -14.74 -10.53 -29.28
N LEU A 221 -15.54 -11.00 -28.34
CA LEU A 221 -16.18 -12.31 -28.46
C LEU A 221 -17.09 -12.23 -29.70
N ASP A 222 -16.53 -12.45 -30.88
CA ASP A 222 -17.27 -12.77 -32.10
C ASP A 222 -17.43 -14.30 -32.21
#